data_AF-A0A5C6F4M5-F1
#
_entry.id   AF-A0A5C6F4M5-F1
#
_cell.length_a   1.000
_cell.length_b   1.000
_cell.length_c   1.000
_cell.angle_alpha   90.00
_cell.angle_beta   90.00
_cell.angle_gamma   90.00
#
_symmetry.space_group_name_H-M   'P 1'
#
loop_
_entity.id
_entity.type
_entity.pdbx_description
1 polymer ?
#
loop_
_entity_poly.entity_id
_entity_poly.type
_entity_poly.pdbx_seq_one_letter_code
_entity_poly.pdbx_strand_id
1 'polypeptide(L)'
;MMSDTIKQLNEYLLTQLSHWSDDDEHVELENHRIEEVMPGVLQYNLLEKRSGKWRRGFGIDCPEDRVDEISERLRSQGQVRWVEPRSSNLLLPETATPSSKTVFVPRTSPSEELDRTAKVDSWIHDSLEILEKLEDLSATEKDQFAAVLFAETKSFENAERDRLLRVLHAFIDRNRLTEDADRMVYVCSAIRKYAMNMGQDQFEAYCDWLLPTETTPVHHEVEMEFVKALSYRLQFVELNPTQDFPNALEIVSDLAFGYLRRSLILQKSYANTAMLALICVAVLESLSTSPASLTSELLEKVDSLKISWFKEMVEDNLEEAVVFVEQNSPAVYENLKVALAEN
;
A
#
# COMPACT_ATOMS: atom_id res chain seq x y z
N MET A 1 -17.65 9.67 -21.84
CA MET A 1 -17.17 8.65 -22.81
C MET A 1 -15.73 8.36 -22.45
N MET A 2 -15.43 7.16 -21.93
CA MET A 2 -14.04 6.75 -21.66
C MET A 2 -13.25 6.74 -22.97
N SER A 3 -12.07 7.37 -23.01
CA SER A 3 -11.24 7.40 -24.22
C SER A 3 -10.73 6.00 -24.55
N ASP A 4 -10.60 5.68 -25.85
CA ASP A 4 -10.15 4.35 -26.33
C ASP A 4 -8.82 3.89 -25.70
N THR A 5 -7.98 4.82 -25.25
CA THR A 5 -6.72 4.52 -24.57
C THR A 5 -6.91 4.04 -23.13
N ILE A 6 -7.90 4.56 -22.40
CA ILE A 6 -8.21 4.09 -21.03
C ILE A 6 -8.82 2.69 -21.12
N LYS A 7 -9.63 2.45 -22.16
CA LYS A 7 -10.16 1.11 -22.43
C LYS A 7 -9.04 0.11 -22.76
N GLN A 8 -8.06 0.52 -23.57
CA GLN A 8 -6.89 -0.30 -23.90
C GLN A 8 -5.98 -0.55 -22.70
N LEU A 9 -5.78 0.45 -21.83
CA LEU A 9 -5.04 0.31 -20.59
C LEU A 9 -5.75 -0.65 -19.63
N ASN A 10 -7.06 -0.53 -19.47
CA ASN A 10 -7.86 -1.44 -18.65
C ASN A 10 -7.85 -2.87 -19.22
N GLU A 11 -7.97 -3.03 -20.54
CA GLU A 11 -7.85 -4.34 -21.20
C GLU A 11 -6.44 -4.93 -21.03
N TYR A 12 -5.39 -4.11 -21.12
CA TYR A 12 -4.00 -4.53 -20.88
C TYR A 12 -3.78 -4.96 -19.43
N LEU A 13 -4.22 -4.15 -18.45
CA LEU A 13 -4.11 -4.46 -17.03
C LEU A 13 -4.91 -5.72 -16.68
N LEU A 14 -6.15 -5.88 -17.18
CA LEU A 14 -6.95 -7.09 -16.98
C LEU A 14 -6.29 -8.34 -17.57
N THR A 15 -5.65 -8.21 -18.74
CA THR A 15 -4.96 -9.33 -19.38
C THR A 15 -3.67 -9.70 -18.63
N GLN A 16 -2.88 -8.71 -18.20
CA GLN A 16 -1.68 -8.96 -17.40
C GLN A 16 -2.02 -9.54 -16.02
N LEU A 17 -3.05 -9.00 -15.35
CA LEU A 17 -3.55 -9.54 -14.07
C LEU A 17 -4.15 -10.94 -14.21
N SER A 18 -4.73 -11.30 -15.37
CA SER A 18 -5.20 -12.66 -15.64
C SER A 18 -4.07 -13.68 -15.83
N HIS A 19 -2.87 -13.21 -16.24
CA HIS A 19 -1.65 -14.04 -16.33
C HIS A 19 -0.85 -14.06 -15.02
N TRP A 20 -1.20 -13.23 -14.04
CA TRP A 20 -0.65 -13.28 -12.68
C TRP A 20 -1.36 -14.33 -11.80
N SER A 21 -2.30 -15.09 -12.37
CA SER A 21 -3.13 -16.06 -11.64
C SER A 21 -2.61 -17.49 -11.64
N ASP A 22 -1.36 -17.75 -12.04
CA ASP A 22 -0.74 -19.06 -11.92
C ASP A 22 0.50 -18.95 -11.03
N ASP A 23 0.27 -18.99 -9.71
CA ASP A 23 1.06 -19.76 -8.72
C ASP A 23 0.52 -19.57 -7.28
N ASP A 24 -0.26 -20.56 -6.84
CA ASP A 24 -0.34 -21.20 -5.52
C ASP A 24 -0.81 -20.49 -4.21
N GLU A 25 -1.47 -19.33 -4.25
CA GLU A 25 -2.43 -18.95 -3.18
C GLU A 25 -3.69 -18.28 -3.75
N HIS A 26 -4.55 -19.09 -4.37
CA HIS A 26 -5.81 -18.63 -4.94
C HIS A 26 -6.81 -18.15 -3.88
N VAL A 27 -7.19 -16.87 -3.98
CA VAL A 27 -8.55 -16.42 -3.71
C VAL A 27 -9.37 -16.71 -4.97
N GLU A 28 -9.86 -17.95 -5.10
CA GLU A 28 -10.92 -18.24 -6.07
C GLU A 28 -12.22 -17.59 -5.59
N LEU A 29 -12.52 -16.40 -6.10
CA LEU A 29 -13.87 -15.83 -6.04
C LEU A 29 -14.76 -16.62 -7.01
N GLU A 30 -15.12 -17.86 -6.65
CA GLU A 30 -16.23 -18.54 -7.29
C GLU A 30 -17.51 -17.78 -6.94
N ASN A 31 -17.89 -16.87 -7.86
CA ASN A 31 -19.23 -16.32 -8.01
C ASN A 31 -20.26 -17.37 -7.60
N HIS A 32 -21.02 -17.23 -6.51
CA HIS A 32 -22.36 -17.81 -6.40
C HIS A 32 -23.22 -17.07 -5.35
N ARG A 33 -24.20 -16.34 -5.91
CA ARG A 33 -25.35 -15.68 -5.28
C ARG A 33 -25.06 -14.33 -4.63
N ILE A 34 -25.22 -13.29 -5.45
CA ILE A 34 -25.41 -11.90 -5.03
C ILE A 34 -26.90 -11.73 -4.77
N GLU A 35 -27.29 -11.44 -3.53
CA GLU A 35 -28.67 -11.08 -3.20
C GLU A 35 -28.72 -9.61 -2.80
N GLU A 36 -29.58 -8.85 -3.48
CA GLU A 36 -29.94 -7.52 -2.99
C GLU A 36 -30.86 -7.71 -1.79
N VAL A 37 -30.29 -7.56 -0.59
CA VAL A 37 -31.02 -7.76 0.67
C VAL A 37 -31.83 -6.53 1.06
N MET A 38 -31.43 -5.37 0.54
CA MET A 38 -32.15 -4.09 0.62
C MET A 38 -31.77 -3.25 -0.61
N PRO A 39 -32.58 -2.24 -1.00
CA PRO A 39 -32.21 -1.33 -2.07
C PRO A 39 -30.80 -0.75 -1.87
N GLY A 40 -29.90 -1.06 -2.81
CA GLY A 40 -28.50 -0.63 -2.77
C GLY A 40 -27.59 -1.39 -1.80
N VAL A 41 -28.02 -2.52 -1.25
CA VAL A 41 -27.20 -3.37 -0.36
C VAL A 41 -27.08 -4.77 -0.94
N LEU A 42 -25.87 -5.13 -1.36
CA LEU A 42 -25.59 -6.44 -1.96
C LEU A 42 -24.92 -7.34 -0.95
N GLN A 43 -25.46 -8.54 -0.75
CA GLN A 43 -24.84 -9.61 0.03
C GLN A 43 -24.25 -10.65 -0.91
N TYR A 44 -23.01 -11.07 -0.68
CA TYR A 44 -22.35 -12.14 -1.45
C TYR A 44 -21.70 -13.18 -0.53
N ASN A 45 -21.73 -14.45 -0.96
CA ASN A 45 -21.04 -15.54 -0.28
C ASN A 45 -19.55 -15.52 -0.66
N LEU A 46 -18.69 -15.70 0.33
CA LEU A 46 -17.25 -15.86 0.15
C LEU A 46 -16.85 -17.30 0.47
N LEU A 47 -16.08 -17.96 -0.40
CA LEU A 47 -15.35 -19.19 -0.07
C LEU A 47 -13.87 -18.85 -0.07
N GLU A 48 -13.20 -19.08 1.06
CA GLU A 48 -11.81 -18.68 1.25
C GLU A 48 -11.00 -19.88 1.73
N LYS A 49 -9.84 -20.14 1.13
CA LYS A 49 -8.91 -21.20 1.56
C LYS A 49 -7.83 -20.59 2.44
N ARG A 50 -7.82 -20.89 3.74
CA ARG A 50 -6.81 -20.44 4.71
C ARG A 50 -5.96 -21.61 5.22
N SER A 51 -4.64 -21.53 5.08
CA SER A 51 -3.71 -22.56 5.58
C SER A 51 -4.12 -23.98 5.16
N GLY A 52 -4.55 -24.12 3.90
CA GLY A 52 -5.04 -25.39 3.33
C GLY A 52 -6.49 -25.79 3.68
N LYS A 53 -7.27 -24.96 4.41
CA LYS A 53 -8.66 -25.25 4.79
C LYS A 53 -9.65 -24.23 4.20
N TRP A 54 -10.68 -24.73 3.53
CA TRP A 54 -11.79 -23.92 3.02
C TRP A 54 -12.72 -23.44 4.15
N ARG A 55 -13.08 -22.16 4.14
CA ARG A 55 -14.04 -21.52 5.03
C ARG A 55 -15.08 -20.75 4.20
N ARG A 56 -16.34 -20.75 4.65
CA ARG A 56 -17.41 -19.91 4.08
C ARG A 56 -17.55 -18.63 4.90
N GLY A 57 -17.59 -17.49 4.24
CA GLY A 57 -17.86 -16.16 4.78
C GLY A 57 -18.96 -15.44 3.99
N PHE A 58 -19.27 -14.22 4.39
CA PHE A 58 -20.23 -13.35 3.69
C PHE A 58 -19.64 -11.94 3.61
N GLY A 59 -19.82 -11.28 2.46
CA GLY A 59 -19.51 -9.87 2.27
C GLY A 59 -20.78 -9.06 2.04
N ILE A 60 -20.75 -7.78 2.40
CA ILE A 60 -21.85 -6.83 2.21
C ILE A 60 -21.27 -5.57 1.57
N ASP A 61 -21.83 -5.19 0.43
CA ASP A 61 -21.57 -3.92 -0.23
C ASP A 61 -22.73 -2.98 0.05
N CYS A 62 -22.46 -1.80 0.64
CA CYS A 62 -23.48 -0.82 0.99
C CYS A 62 -22.94 0.63 0.99
N PRO A 63 -23.79 1.63 0.71
CA PRO A 63 -23.46 3.05 0.83
C PRO A 63 -22.94 3.42 2.23
N GLU A 64 -21.94 4.32 2.28
CA GLU A 64 -21.27 4.75 3.52
C GLU A 64 -22.23 5.30 4.58
N ASP A 65 -23.26 6.03 4.15
CA ASP A 65 -24.28 6.63 5.03
C ASP A 65 -25.20 5.61 5.70
N ARG A 66 -25.12 4.34 5.31
CA ARG A 66 -25.98 3.24 5.77
C ARG A 66 -25.25 2.15 6.53
N VAL A 67 -23.93 2.25 6.68
CA VAL A 67 -23.09 1.26 7.37
C VAL A 67 -23.55 1.04 8.82
N ASP A 68 -23.89 2.12 9.54
CA ASP A 68 -24.35 2.04 10.93
C ASP A 68 -25.73 1.39 11.07
N GLU A 69 -26.68 1.78 10.19
CA GLU A 69 -28.03 1.21 10.12
C GLU A 69 -27.98 -0.31 9.88
N ILE A 70 -27.16 -0.72 8.91
CA ILE A 70 -27.00 -2.11 8.50
C ILE A 70 -26.26 -2.91 9.59
N SER A 71 -25.22 -2.32 10.19
CA SER A 71 -24.46 -2.95 11.29
C SER A 71 -25.35 -3.24 12.50
N GLU A 72 -26.20 -2.30 12.89
CA GLU A 72 -27.10 -2.45 14.03
C GLU A 72 -28.21 -3.49 13.75
N ARG A 73 -28.74 -3.47 12.53
CA ARG A 73 -29.76 -4.42 12.08
C ARG A 73 -29.24 -5.86 12.00
N LEU A 74 -28.04 -6.08 11.46
CA LEU A 74 -27.44 -7.41 11.38
C LEU A 74 -27.06 -7.98 12.76
N ARG A 75 -26.63 -7.12 13.70
CA ARG A 75 -26.44 -7.51 15.10
C ARG A 75 -27.75 -7.95 15.75
N SER A 76 -28.85 -7.23 15.48
CA SER A 76 -30.17 -7.53 16.06
C SER A 76 -30.76 -8.87 15.56
N GLN A 77 -30.38 -9.32 14.37
CA GLN A 77 -30.88 -10.56 13.76
C GLN A 77 -30.06 -11.80 14.13
N GLY A 78 -28.96 -11.65 14.88
CA GLY A 78 -28.12 -12.78 15.31
C GLY A 78 -27.47 -13.58 14.17
N GLN A 79 -27.50 -13.05 12.94
CA GLN A 79 -27.10 -13.76 11.72
C GLN A 79 -25.63 -13.56 11.31
N VAL A 80 -24.89 -12.66 11.97
CA VAL A 80 -23.53 -12.31 11.53
C VAL A 80 -22.53 -12.46 12.66
N ARG A 81 -21.65 -13.46 12.55
CA ARG A 81 -20.28 -13.35 13.04
C ARG A 81 -19.53 -12.54 11.99
N TRP A 82 -19.14 -11.32 12.32
CA TRP A 82 -18.27 -10.52 11.46
C TRP A 82 -16.99 -11.32 11.22
N VAL A 83 -16.73 -11.66 9.96
CA VAL A 83 -15.42 -12.18 9.58
C VAL A 83 -14.57 -10.98 9.22
N GLU A 84 -13.44 -10.88 9.92
CA GLU A 84 -12.36 -9.90 9.77
C GLU A 84 -12.19 -9.39 8.32
N PRO A 85 -12.20 -8.07 8.09
CA PRO A 85 -11.63 -7.51 6.87
C PRO A 85 -10.11 -7.72 6.92
N ARG A 86 -9.57 -8.67 6.16
CA ARG A 86 -8.12 -8.90 6.10
C ARG A 86 -7.42 -8.00 5.09
N SER A 87 -6.16 -7.70 5.38
CA SER A 87 -5.17 -7.08 4.51
C SER A 87 -5.19 -7.74 3.12
N SER A 88 -5.13 -6.92 2.07
CA SER A 88 -4.82 -7.42 0.74
C SER A 88 -3.40 -8.00 0.79
N ASN A 89 -3.24 -9.30 0.53
CA ASN A 89 -1.95 -9.94 0.38
C ASN A 89 -1.07 -9.10 -0.55
N LEU A 90 -0.02 -8.51 0.01
CA LEU A 90 1.11 -8.04 -0.77
C LEU A 90 1.69 -9.28 -1.46
N LEU A 91 1.89 -9.21 -2.78
CA LEU A 91 2.74 -10.16 -3.47
C LEU A 91 4.14 -10.07 -2.82
N LEU A 92 4.48 -11.06 -1.99
CA LEU A 92 5.79 -11.19 -1.37
C LEU A 92 6.81 -11.56 -2.47
N PRO A 93 7.91 -10.81 -2.67
CA PRO A 93 9.03 -11.29 -3.45
C PRO A 93 9.91 -12.21 -2.59
N GLU A 94 10.41 -13.31 -3.16
CA GLU A 94 11.49 -14.10 -2.56
C GLU A 94 12.80 -13.30 -2.48
N THR A 95 13.59 -13.58 -1.44
CA THR A 95 14.79 -12.84 -1.03
C THR A 95 15.89 -12.80 -2.09
N ALA A 96 16.35 -11.59 -2.43
CA ALA A 96 17.61 -11.41 -3.16
C ALA A 96 18.78 -11.57 -2.18
N THR A 97 19.61 -12.61 -2.39
CA THR A 97 20.83 -12.82 -1.61
C THR A 97 21.92 -11.79 -1.99
N PRO A 98 22.87 -11.48 -1.08
CA PRO A 98 23.73 -10.27 -1.14
C PRO A 98 24.82 -10.28 -2.23
N SER A 99 24.83 -11.25 -3.14
CA SER A 99 25.87 -11.39 -4.17
C SER A 99 25.36 -11.22 -5.61
N SER A 100 24.08 -10.93 -5.81
CA SER A 100 23.52 -10.72 -7.15
C SER A 100 23.55 -9.23 -7.55
N LYS A 101 24.39 -8.88 -8.51
CA LYS A 101 24.43 -7.57 -9.22
C LYS A 101 23.25 -7.36 -10.20
N THR A 102 22.15 -8.05 -10.01
CA THR A 102 20.96 -7.97 -10.87
C THR A 102 19.73 -8.24 -10.02
N VAL A 103 18.78 -7.31 -10.03
CA VAL A 103 17.45 -7.46 -9.43
C VAL A 103 16.51 -8.10 -10.47
N PHE A 104 15.59 -8.91 -9.96
CA PHE A 104 14.83 -9.99 -10.59
C PHE A 104 14.27 -9.78 -12.02
N VAL A 105 14.31 -10.87 -12.80
CA VAL A 105 13.61 -11.11 -14.08
C VAL A 105 12.72 -12.34 -13.87
N PRO A 106 11.40 -12.29 -14.15
CA PRO A 106 10.61 -13.51 -14.30
C PRO A 106 11.10 -14.24 -15.55
N ARG A 107 11.58 -15.48 -15.41
CA ARG A 107 11.80 -16.37 -16.56
C ARG A 107 10.44 -16.81 -17.09
N THR A 108 9.84 -16.03 -17.98
CA THR A 108 8.80 -16.56 -18.87
C THR A 108 9.49 -17.43 -19.91
N SER A 109 9.25 -18.75 -19.84
CA SER A 109 9.47 -19.64 -20.98
C SER A 109 8.71 -19.10 -22.20
N PRO A 110 9.25 -19.23 -23.42
CA PRO A 110 8.59 -18.70 -24.60
C PRO A 110 7.39 -19.58 -24.94
N SER A 111 6.21 -19.23 -24.44
CA SER A 111 4.96 -19.71 -25.02
C SER A 111 4.62 -18.78 -26.19
N GLU A 112 4.80 -19.32 -27.39
CA GLU A 112 4.15 -18.84 -28.61
C GLU A 112 2.65 -18.68 -28.35
N GLU A 113 2.17 -17.46 -28.15
CA GLU A 113 0.81 -16.98 -28.44
C GLU A 113 0.61 -15.62 -27.78
N LEU A 114 0.73 -14.51 -28.51
CA LEU A 114 0.01 -13.26 -28.24
C LEU A 114 0.25 -12.21 -29.35
N ASP A 115 -0.29 -12.49 -30.54
CA ASP A 115 -0.48 -11.51 -31.63
C ASP A 115 -1.68 -10.58 -31.34
N ARG A 116 -1.84 -10.13 -30.09
CA ARG A 116 -2.90 -9.18 -29.64
C ARG A 116 -2.37 -7.89 -29.01
N THR A 117 -1.05 -7.68 -28.96
CA THR A 117 -0.41 -6.44 -28.46
C THR A 117 -0.35 -5.30 -29.48
N ALA A 118 -1.03 -5.42 -30.62
CA ALA A 118 -0.86 -4.55 -31.79
C ALA A 118 -1.30 -3.07 -31.66
N LYS A 119 -1.48 -2.50 -30.45
CA LYS A 119 -1.80 -1.07 -30.24
C LYS A 119 -1.27 -0.43 -28.96
N VAL A 120 -0.31 -1.05 -28.27
CA VAL A 120 0.38 -0.37 -27.16
C VAL A 120 1.60 0.31 -27.75
N ASP A 121 1.76 1.62 -27.53
CA ASP A 121 2.88 2.38 -28.09
C ASP A 121 4.21 1.74 -27.66
N SER A 122 5.15 1.62 -28.61
CA SER A 122 6.41 0.87 -28.41
C SER A 122 7.25 1.37 -27.23
N TRP A 123 7.11 2.65 -26.86
CA TRP A 123 7.88 3.31 -25.81
C TRP A 123 7.61 2.76 -24.42
N ILE A 124 6.45 2.15 -24.21
CA ILE A 124 6.02 1.60 -22.92
C ILE A 124 6.90 0.43 -22.44
N HIS A 125 7.67 -0.15 -23.36
CA HIS A 125 8.54 -1.28 -23.04
C HIS A 125 9.97 -0.87 -22.66
N ASP A 126 10.35 0.39 -22.89
CA ASP A 126 11.72 0.89 -22.71
C ASP A 126 11.81 1.90 -21.53
N SER A 127 12.74 1.66 -20.59
CA SER A 127 12.91 2.51 -19.41
C SER A 127 13.37 3.92 -19.75
N LEU A 128 14.22 4.08 -20.76
CA LEU A 128 14.71 5.38 -21.18
C LEU A 128 13.60 6.16 -21.87
N GLU A 129 12.82 5.53 -22.75
CA GLU A 129 11.71 6.21 -23.41
C GLU A 129 10.62 6.62 -22.41
N ILE A 130 10.32 5.79 -21.39
CA ILE A 130 9.43 6.18 -20.28
C ILE A 130 9.97 7.41 -19.54
N LEU A 131 11.28 7.43 -19.22
CA LEU A 131 11.89 8.58 -18.55
C LEU A 131 11.84 9.83 -19.40
N GLU A 132 12.12 9.74 -20.69
CA GLU A 132 12.02 10.86 -21.62
C GLU A 132 10.59 11.42 -21.63
N LYS A 133 9.56 10.56 -21.57
CA LYS A 133 8.15 11.00 -21.47
C LYS A 133 7.82 11.67 -20.14
N LEU A 134 8.38 11.20 -19.03
CA LEU A 134 8.21 11.84 -17.72
C LEU A 134 8.95 13.19 -17.62
N GLU A 135 10.09 13.31 -18.28
CA GLU A 135 10.91 14.52 -18.33
C GLU A 135 10.37 15.58 -19.31
N ASP A 136 9.63 15.15 -20.33
CA ASP A 136 9.08 16.03 -21.36
C ASP A 136 7.95 16.92 -20.81
N LEU A 137 8.29 18.18 -20.53
CA LEU A 137 7.36 19.20 -20.08
C LEU A 137 6.32 19.59 -21.15
N SER A 138 6.55 19.22 -22.42
CA SER A 138 5.60 19.42 -23.52
C SER A 138 4.68 18.23 -23.75
N ALA A 139 4.93 17.10 -23.08
CA ALA A 139 4.06 15.94 -23.13
C ALA A 139 2.67 16.27 -22.59
N THR A 140 1.64 15.64 -23.18
CA THR A 140 0.28 15.83 -22.68
C THR A 140 0.15 15.23 -21.29
N GLU A 141 -0.79 15.73 -20.48
CA GLU A 141 -1.08 15.16 -19.16
C GLU A 141 -1.34 13.65 -19.25
N LYS A 142 -2.08 13.24 -20.29
CA LYS A 142 -2.36 11.83 -20.57
C LYS A 142 -1.09 11.00 -20.80
N ASP A 143 -0.13 11.52 -21.55
CA ASP A 143 1.13 10.82 -21.83
C ASP A 143 2.00 10.74 -20.57
N GLN A 144 2.09 11.82 -19.79
CA GLN A 144 2.81 11.83 -18.52
C GLN A 144 2.21 10.83 -17.53
N PHE A 145 0.89 10.78 -17.44
CA PHE A 145 0.17 9.88 -16.53
C PHE A 145 0.33 8.41 -16.96
N ALA A 146 0.24 8.12 -18.26
CA ALA A 146 0.54 6.79 -18.76
C ALA A 146 1.99 6.39 -18.44
N ALA A 147 2.95 7.29 -18.63
CA ALA A 147 4.36 7.03 -18.33
C ALA A 147 4.59 6.72 -16.85
N VAL A 148 3.86 7.37 -15.92
CA VAL A 148 3.92 7.04 -14.49
C VAL A 148 3.47 5.60 -14.23
N LEU A 149 2.32 5.18 -14.78
CA LEU A 149 1.83 3.82 -14.59
C LEU A 149 2.79 2.76 -15.15
N PHE A 150 3.35 3.02 -16.32
CA PHE A 150 4.30 2.08 -16.92
C PHE A 150 5.65 2.07 -16.21
N ALA A 151 6.09 3.21 -15.68
CA ALA A 151 7.27 3.28 -14.82
C ALA A 151 7.11 2.39 -13.58
N GLU A 152 5.92 2.30 -12.99
CA GLU A 152 5.67 1.42 -11.85
C GLU A 152 6.14 -0.02 -12.13
N THR A 153 5.80 -0.54 -13.31
CA THR A 153 6.09 -1.92 -13.74
C THR A 153 7.51 -2.18 -14.25
N LYS A 154 8.34 -1.15 -14.39
CA LYS A 154 9.65 -1.24 -15.07
C LYS A 154 10.82 -1.11 -14.12
N SER A 155 11.85 -1.92 -14.30
CA SER A 155 13.10 -1.74 -13.56
C SER A 155 13.92 -0.59 -14.16
N PHE A 156 14.61 0.16 -13.31
CA PHE A 156 15.50 1.25 -13.71
C PHE A 156 16.89 0.99 -13.16
N GLU A 157 17.92 1.16 -13.99
CA GLU A 157 19.31 1.00 -13.58
C GLU A 157 19.78 2.20 -12.72
N ASN A 158 20.94 2.08 -12.07
CA ASN A 158 21.43 3.11 -11.14
C ASN A 158 21.51 4.53 -11.74
N ALA A 159 21.94 4.66 -13.00
CA ALA A 159 22.01 5.97 -13.66
C ALA A 159 20.62 6.56 -14.01
N GLU A 160 19.63 5.68 -14.21
CA GLU A 160 18.25 6.04 -14.50
C GLU A 160 17.46 6.33 -13.23
N ARG A 161 17.79 5.65 -12.11
CA ARG A 161 17.11 5.76 -10.82
C ARG A 161 17.10 7.19 -10.29
N ASP A 162 18.22 7.89 -10.34
CA ASP A 162 18.29 9.28 -9.85
C ASP A 162 17.46 10.22 -10.72
N ARG A 163 17.38 9.95 -12.04
CA ARG A 163 16.49 10.68 -12.95
C ARG A 163 15.03 10.40 -12.62
N LEU A 164 14.67 9.13 -12.45
CA LEU A 164 13.35 8.66 -12.07
C LEU A 164 12.86 9.33 -10.78
N LEU A 165 13.67 9.28 -9.73
CA LEU A 165 13.31 9.87 -8.43
C LEU A 165 13.05 11.37 -8.56
N ARG A 166 13.86 12.11 -9.33
CA ARG A 166 13.62 13.54 -9.55
C ARG A 166 12.32 13.83 -10.28
N VAL A 167 12.00 13.09 -11.34
CA VAL A 167 10.75 13.32 -12.09
C VAL A 167 9.52 12.90 -11.30
N LEU A 168 9.59 11.77 -10.58
CA LEU A 168 8.51 11.31 -9.72
C LEU A 168 8.31 12.25 -8.53
N HIS A 169 9.37 12.79 -7.93
CA HIS A 169 9.27 13.82 -6.91
C HIS A 169 8.47 15.03 -7.40
N ALA A 170 8.84 15.57 -8.57
CA ALA A 170 8.13 16.70 -9.17
C ALA A 170 6.70 16.35 -9.59
N PHE A 171 6.42 15.09 -9.92
CA PHE A 171 5.08 14.62 -10.22
C PHE A 171 4.21 14.54 -8.96
N ILE A 172 4.71 13.92 -7.89
CA ILE A 172 4.02 13.75 -6.61
C ILE A 172 3.72 15.12 -6.00
N ASP A 173 4.72 16.01 -5.93
CA ASP A 173 4.56 17.34 -5.34
C ASP A 173 3.43 18.14 -6.01
N ARG A 174 3.32 18.06 -7.33
CA ARG A 174 2.27 18.76 -8.10
C ARG A 174 0.87 18.16 -7.95
N ASN A 175 0.75 16.88 -7.64
CA ASN A 175 -0.52 16.15 -7.76
C ASN A 175 -1.03 15.53 -6.45
N ARG A 176 -0.23 15.46 -5.38
CA ARG A 176 -0.59 14.78 -4.12
C ARG A 176 -1.85 15.32 -3.42
N LEU A 177 -2.25 16.56 -3.71
CA LEU A 177 -3.43 17.22 -3.16
C LEU A 177 -4.67 17.13 -4.07
N THR A 178 -4.66 16.21 -5.05
CA THR A 178 -5.78 16.02 -5.97
C THR A 178 -7.00 15.42 -5.25
N GLU A 179 -8.19 15.94 -5.56
CA GLU A 179 -9.47 15.31 -5.21
C GLU A 179 -10.05 14.47 -6.36
N ASP A 180 -9.45 14.54 -7.55
CA ASP A 180 -9.85 13.76 -8.71
C ASP A 180 -9.41 12.29 -8.56
N ALA A 181 -10.38 11.38 -8.56
CA ALA A 181 -10.18 9.95 -8.34
C ALA A 181 -9.30 9.29 -9.41
N ASP A 182 -9.41 9.70 -10.68
CA ASP A 182 -8.57 9.17 -11.74
C ASP A 182 -7.12 9.63 -11.52
N ARG A 183 -6.92 10.91 -11.15
CA ARG A 183 -5.60 11.46 -10.80
C ARG A 183 -4.95 10.74 -9.61
N MET A 184 -5.72 10.37 -8.60
CA MET A 184 -5.21 9.66 -7.42
C MET A 184 -4.53 8.34 -7.80
N VAL A 185 -5.06 7.60 -8.77
CA VAL A 185 -4.43 6.34 -9.24
C VAL A 185 -3.00 6.56 -9.71
N TYR A 186 -2.76 7.62 -10.48
CA TYR A 186 -1.42 7.97 -10.99
C TYR A 186 -0.50 8.46 -9.86
N VAL A 187 -1.03 9.25 -8.92
CA VAL A 187 -0.27 9.71 -7.75
C VAL A 187 0.17 8.52 -6.90
N CYS A 188 -0.74 7.61 -6.56
CA CYS A 188 -0.42 6.42 -5.78
C CYS A 188 0.59 5.51 -6.49
N SER A 189 0.48 5.37 -7.81
CA SER A 189 1.49 4.69 -8.63
C SER A 189 2.87 5.34 -8.55
N ALA A 190 2.95 6.66 -8.67
CA ALA A 190 4.19 7.42 -8.51
C ALA A 190 4.78 7.26 -7.10
N ILE A 191 3.95 7.31 -6.05
CA ILE A 191 4.36 7.14 -4.65
C ILE A 191 5.00 5.77 -4.43
N ARG A 192 4.33 4.70 -4.87
CA ARG A 192 4.87 3.33 -4.77
C ARG A 192 6.20 3.22 -5.51
N LYS A 193 6.26 3.75 -6.74
CA LYS A 193 7.48 3.67 -7.55
C LYS A 193 8.63 4.46 -6.95
N TYR A 194 8.37 5.66 -6.45
CA TYR A 194 9.35 6.48 -5.77
C TYR A 194 9.89 5.77 -4.53
N ALA A 195 8.99 5.30 -3.65
CA ALA A 195 9.37 4.62 -2.42
C ALA A 195 10.22 3.37 -2.69
N MET A 196 9.86 2.55 -3.69
CA MET A 196 10.66 1.38 -4.08
C MET A 196 12.11 1.70 -4.46
N ASN A 197 12.39 2.93 -4.89
CA ASN A 197 13.69 3.36 -5.40
C ASN A 197 14.43 4.35 -4.48
N MET A 198 13.74 4.93 -3.48
CA MET A 198 14.33 5.96 -2.63
C MET A 198 15.35 5.40 -1.64
N GLY A 199 16.42 6.16 -1.40
CA GLY A 199 17.37 5.86 -0.32
C GLY A 199 16.80 6.19 1.06
N GLN A 200 17.45 5.64 2.10
CA GLN A 200 17.11 5.95 3.50
C GLN A 200 17.30 7.45 3.82
N ASP A 201 18.25 8.12 3.17
CA ASP A 201 18.49 9.57 3.25
C ASP A 201 17.31 10.43 2.76
N GLN A 202 16.34 9.83 2.07
CA GLN A 202 15.17 10.52 1.53
C GLN A 202 13.90 10.33 2.37
N PHE A 203 13.93 9.56 3.47
CA PHE A 203 12.75 9.30 4.30
C PHE A 203 12.11 10.56 4.88
N GLU A 204 12.93 11.52 5.33
CA GLU A 204 12.44 12.81 5.83
C GLU A 204 11.64 13.55 4.77
N ALA A 205 12.27 13.85 3.63
CA ALA A 205 11.63 14.57 2.53
C ALA A 205 10.42 13.82 1.96
N TYR A 206 10.41 12.49 2.02
CA TYR A 206 9.27 11.68 1.63
C TYR A 206 8.05 11.92 2.53
N CYS A 207 8.27 12.04 3.85
CA CYS A 207 7.19 12.26 4.82
C CYS A 207 6.61 13.67 4.72
N ASP A 208 7.38 14.66 4.28
CA ASP A 208 6.88 16.03 4.07
C ASP A 208 5.68 16.09 3.10
N TRP A 209 5.52 15.10 2.21
CA TRP A 209 4.36 15.03 1.31
C TRP A 209 3.04 14.68 1.99
N LEU A 210 3.09 14.10 3.20
CA LEU A 210 1.91 13.87 4.05
C LEU A 210 1.40 15.17 4.67
N LEU A 211 2.18 16.24 4.68
CA LEU A 211 1.76 17.51 5.23
C LEU A 211 0.70 18.18 4.33
N PRO A 212 -0.43 18.62 4.89
CA PRO A 212 -1.40 19.40 4.17
C PRO A 212 -0.83 20.78 3.83
N THR A 213 -1.46 21.47 2.87
CA THR A 213 -1.24 22.92 2.72
C THR A 213 -2.20 23.67 3.63
N GLU A 214 -2.04 25.00 3.75
CA GLU A 214 -2.97 25.84 4.52
C GLU A 214 -4.44 25.68 4.09
N THR A 215 -4.69 25.33 2.82
CA THR A 215 -6.03 25.29 2.23
C THR A 215 -6.51 23.92 1.80
N THR A 216 -5.61 22.95 1.64
CA THR A 216 -5.94 21.66 1.00
C THR A 216 -5.31 20.52 1.77
N PRO A 217 -6.13 19.59 2.33
CA PRO A 217 -5.62 18.39 2.99
C PRO A 217 -5.10 17.37 1.98
N VAL A 218 -4.30 16.41 2.44
CA VAL A 218 -3.97 15.22 1.64
C VAL A 218 -5.17 14.28 1.68
N HIS A 219 -5.54 13.71 0.54
CA HIS A 219 -6.65 12.75 0.49
C HIS A 219 -6.25 11.44 1.19
N HIS A 220 -7.16 10.83 1.95
CA HIS A 220 -6.84 9.67 2.79
C HIS A 220 -6.27 8.47 2.01
N GLU A 221 -6.72 8.23 0.78
CA GLU A 221 -6.17 7.16 -0.06
C GLU A 221 -4.71 7.41 -0.43
N VAL A 222 -4.35 8.68 -0.62
CA VAL A 222 -2.98 9.11 -0.89
C VAL A 222 -2.13 8.97 0.38
N GLU A 223 -2.65 9.39 1.54
CA GLU A 223 -1.99 9.17 2.84
C GLU A 223 -1.74 7.69 3.11
N MET A 224 -2.75 6.83 2.89
CA MET A 224 -2.63 5.38 3.04
C MET A 224 -1.51 4.82 2.16
N GLU A 225 -1.43 5.24 0.89
CA GLU A 225 -0.41 4.74 -0.03
C GLU A 225 1.00 5.24 0.32
N PHE A 226 1.15 6.48 0.82
CA PHE A 226 2.41 6.97 1.39
C PHE A 226 2.87 6.09 2.56
N VAL A 227 2.01 5.89 3.55
CA VAL A 227 2.36 5.13 4.76
C VAL A 227 2.63 3.67 4.45
N LYS A 228 1.83 3.06 3.58
CA LYS A 228 2.05 1.68 3.11
C LYS A 228 3.41 1.52 2.46
N ALA A 229 3.77 2.45 1.57
CA ALA A 229 5.03 2.40 0.86
C ALA A 229 6.23 2.69 1.79
N LEU A 230 6.10 3.60 2.76
CA LEU A 230 7.09 3.82 3.81
C LEU A 230 7.27 2.58 4.70
N SER A 231 6.15 2.00 5.18
CA SER A 231 6.14 0.81 6.02
C SER A 231 6.85 -0.35 5.34
N TYR A 232 6.59 -0.56 4.04
CA TYR A 232 7.32 -1.54 3.24
C TYR A 232 8.84 -1.24 3.22
N ARG A 233 9.25 0.01 3.01
CA ARG A 233 10.67 0.36 2.99
C ARG A 233 11.35 0.15 4.34
N LEU A 234 10.66 0.43 5.43
CA LEU A 234 11.19 0.23 6.79
C LEU A 234 11.33 -1.25 7.15
N GLN A 235 10.53 -2.14 6.57
CA GLN A 235 10.57 -3.58 6.88
C GLN A 235 11.53 -4.39 6.01
N PHE A 236 11.68 -4.01 4.73
CA PHE A 236 12.34 -4.86 3.72
C PHE A 236 13.69 -4.33 3.21
N VAL A 237 14.15 -3.18 3.69
CA VAL A 237 15.42 -2.58 3.27
C VAL A 237 16.42 -2.69 4.41
N GLU A 238 17.69 -2.85 4.08
CA GLU A 238 18.77 -2.71 5.07
C GLU A 238 18.81 -1.27 5.59
N LEU A 239 18.65 -1.11 6.90
CA LEU A 239 18.57 0.19 7.58
C LEU A 239 19.84 0.45 8.40
N ASN A 240 20.28 1.70 8.40
CA ASN A 240 21.33 2.17 9.29
C ASN A 240 20.75 2.51 10.68
N PRO A 241 21.13 1.79 11.76
CA PRO A 241 20.58 1.95 13.12
C PRO A 241 21.02 3.24 13.84
N THR A 242 21.83 4.09 13.21
CA THR A 242 22.32 5.35 13.80
C THR A 242 21.81 6.60 13.11
N GLN A 243 20.92 6.44 12.14
CA GLN A 243 20.31 7.55 11.42
C GLN A 243 18.97 7.90 12.05
N ASP A 244 18.83 9.15 12.47
CA ASP A 244 17.62 9.68 13.10
C ASP A 244 16.71 10.38 12.08
N PHE A 245 15.40 10.29 12.31
CA PHE A 245 14.37 10.85 11.43
C PHE A 245 13.28 11.58 12.24
N PRO A 246 13.64 12.63 13.00
CA PRO A 246 12.74 13.27 13.94
C PRO A 246 11.47 13.84 13.28
N ASN A 247 11.57 14.41 12.07
CA ASN A 247 10.42 15.04 11.43
C ASN A 247 9.51 13.99 10.77
N ALA A 248 10.08 12.95 10.15
CA ALA A 248 9.31 11.79 9.71
C ALA A 248 8.56 11.12 10.88
N LEU A 249 9.24 10.97 12.02
CA LEU A 249 8.63 10.38 13.22
C LEU A 249 7.46 11.23 13.73
N GLU A 250 7.63 12.55 13.82
CA GLU A 250 6.57 13.49 14.20
C GLU A 250 5.36 13.37 13.25
N ILE A 251 5.58 13.53 11.94
CA ILE A 251 4.51 13.50 10.92
C ILE A 251 3.74 12.18 10.94
N VAL A 252 4.45 11.04 10.99
CA VAL A 252 3.81 9.72 10.93
C VAL A 252 3.10 9.39 12.25
N SER A 253 3.62 9.85 13.39
CA SER A 253 2.95 9.70 14.68
C SER A 253 1.66 10.52 14.76
N ASP A 254 1.67 11.76 14.28
CA ASP A 254 0.49 12.63 14.18
C ASP A 254 -0.60 11.99 13.31
N LEU A 255 -0.19 11.40 12.18
CA LEU A 255 -1.08 10.66 11.30
C LEU A 255 -1.69 9.44 12.00
N ALA A 256 -0.88 8.63 12.69
CA ALA A 256 -1.35 7.48 13.46
C ALA A 256 -2.38 7.89 14.53
N PHE A 257 -2.07 8.88 15.36
CA PHE A 257 -3.01 9.42 16.35
C PHE A 257 -4.27 10.01 15.73
N GLY A 258 -4.15 10.66 14.57
CA GLY A 258 -5.25 11.19 13.79
C GLY A 258 -6.27 10.12 13.41
N TYR A 259 -5.80 8.94 12.97
CA TYR A 259 -6.64 7.82 12.56
C TYR A 259 -7.07 6.89 13.69
N LEU A 260 -6.41 6.91 14.85
CA LEU A 260 -6.79 6.15 16.06
C LEU A 260 -8.02 6.75 16.78
N ARG A 261 -9.12 6.85 16.03
CA ARG A 261 -10.45 7.26 16.49
C ARG A 261 -11.44 6.15 16.23
N ARG A 262 -12.26 5.85 17.23
CA ARG A 262 -13.22 4.74 17.18
C ARG A 262 -14.15 4.79 15.97
N SER A 263 -14.55 5.99 15.52
CA SER A 263 -15.41 6.15 14.34
C SER A 263 -14.70 5.88 13.02
N LEU A 264 -13.38 6.13 12.94
CA LEU A 264 -12.59 5.95 11.73
C LEU A 264 -12.14 4.50 11.57
N ILE A 265 -11.66 3.89 12.65
CA ILE A 265 -11.15 2.51 12.64
C ILE A 265 -12.20 1.48 12.17
N LEU A 266 -13.49 1.78 12.20
CA LEU A 266 -14.51 0.89 11.63
C LEU A 266 -14.43 0.76 10.10
N GLN A 267 -13.74 1.68 9.42
CA GLN A 267 -13.48 1.61 7.99
C GLN A 267 -12.10 1.01 7.71
N LYS A 268 -12.05 0.07 6.77
CA LYS A 268 -10.85 -0.73 6.49
C LYS A 268 -9.65 0.12 6.07
N SER A 269 -9.84 1.13 5.20
CA SER A 269 -8.75 2.00 4.72
C SER A 269 -8.12 2.81 5.87
N TYR A 270 -8.94 3.37 6.75
CA TYR A 270 -8.48 4.12 7.93
C TYR A 270 -7.80 3.23 8.97
N ALA A 271 -8.35 2.04 9.23
CA ALA A 271 -7.72 1.06 10.10
C ALA A 271 -6.33 0.63 9.58
N ASN A 272 -6.22 0.37 8.28
CA ASN A 272 -4.93 0.07 7.65
C ASN A 272 -3.95 1.24 7.76
N THR A 273 -4.41 2.47 7.55
CA THR A 273 -3.57 3.67 7.63
C THR A 273 -3.01 3.84 9.06
N ALA A 274 -3.86 3.72 10.08
CA ALA A 274 -3.43 3.78 11.49
C ALA A 274 -2.41 2.69 11.83
N MET A 275 -2.69 1.44 11.45
CA MET A 275 -1.81 0.30 11.72
C MET A 275 -0.45 0.46 11.03
N LEU A 276 -0.44 0.79 9.74
CA LEU A 276 0.79 0.95 8.99
C LEU A 276 1.62 2.13 9.52
N ALA A 277 0.96 3.22 9.94
CA ALA A 277 1.64 4.37 10.54
C ALA A 277 2.25 4.01 11.90
N LEU A 278 1.55 3.24 12.72
CA LEU A 278 2.08 2.72 13.98
C LEU A 278 3.33 1.85 13.75
N ILE A 279 3.30 0.94 12.77
CA ILE A 279 4.47 0.12 12.41
C ILE A 279 5.63 1.00 11.97
N CYS A 280 5.37 2.05 11.16
CA CYS A 280 6.40 2.99 10.78
C CYS A 280 7.00 3.70 11.99
N VAL A 281 6.18 4.18 12.94
CA VAL A 281 6.65 4.80 14.19
C VAL A 281 7.53 3.84 14.98
N ALA A 282 7.09 2.59 15.18
CA ALA A 282 7.86 1.60 15.91
C ALA A 282 9.25 1.36 15.31
N VAL A 283 9.34 1.22 13.98
CA VAL A 283 10.63 1.03 13.31
C VAL A 283 11.45 2.33 13.35
N LEU A 284 10.86 3.50 13.10
CA LEU A 284 11.59 4.78 13.15
C LEU A 284 12.14 5.08 14.56
N GLU A 285 11.37 4.82 15.62
CA GLU A 285 11.87 4.96 17.01
C GLU A 285 13.02 4.00 17.29
N SER A 286 12.99 2.78 16.74
CA SER A 286 14.09 1.82 16.91
C SER A 286 15.41 2.23 16.20
N LEU A 287 15.32 3.17 15.25
CA LEU A 287 16.48 3.80 14.61
C LEU A 287 16.96 5.04 15.39
N SER A 288 16.09 5.64 16.20
CA SER A 288 16.42 6.82 16.98
C SER A 288 17.26 6.47 18.20
N THR A 289 18.03 7.46 18.66
CA THR A 289 18.74 7.38 19.95
C THR A 289 17.87 7.84 21.12
N SER A 290 16.68 8.37 20.81
CA SER A 290 15.69 8.81 21.79
C SER A 290 14.94 7.60 22.39
N PRO A 291 14.47 7.68 23.64
CA PRO A 291 13.63 6.63 24.23
C PRO A 291 12.36 6.41 23.41
N ALA A 292 11.96 5.16 23.20
CA ALA A 292 10.75 4.80 22.48
C ALA A 292 9.51 5.08 23.34
N SER A 293 8.93 6.27 23.22
CA SER A 293 7.74 6.67 23.98
C SER A 293 6.47 6.69 23.12
N LEU A 294 6.58 7.01 21.83
CA LEU A 294 5.42 7.17 20.96
C LEU A 294 4.78 5.84 20.62
N THR A 295 5.57 4.78 20.40
CA THR A 295 5.03 3.43 20.15
C THR A 295 4.20 2.96 21.33
N SER A 296 4.69 3.14 22.56
CA SER A 296 3.96 2.83 23.79
C SER A 296 2.63 3.60 23.86
N GLU A 297 2.67 4.91 23.66
CA GLU A 297 1.48 5.76 23.69
C GLU A 297 0.45 5.36 22.62
N LEU A 298 0.90 4.98 21.42
CA LEU A 298 0.04 4.48 20.34
C LEU A 298 -0.59 3.13 20.70
N LEU A 299 0.14 2.20 21.30
CA LEU A 299 -0.39 0.90 21.74
C LEU A 299 -1.41 1.07 22.88
N GLU A 300 -1.12 1.92 23.87
CA GLU A 300 -2.10 2.30 24.89
C GLU A 300 -3.37 2.91 24.27
N LYS A 301 -3.20 3.72 23.21
CA LYS A 301 -4.31 4.30 22.47
C LYS A 301 -5.13 3.23 21.77
N VAL A 302 -4.50 2.26 21.10
CA VAL A 302 -5.17 1.10 20.48
C VAL A 302 -6.01 0.35 21.52
N ASP A 303 -5.45 0.08 22.70
CA ASP A 303 -6.13 -0.60 23.80
C ASP A 303 -7.35 0.20 24.32
N SER A 304 -7.20 1.52 24.41
CA SER A 304 -8.27 2.41 24.86
C SER A 304 -9.51 2.41 23.94
N LEU A 305 -9.36 2.04 22.66
CA LEU A 305 -10.47 1.97 21.70
C LEU A 305 -11.45 0.83 22.02
N LYS A 306 -10.98 -0.22 22.72
CA LYS A 306 -11.75 -1.43 23.06
C LYS A 306 -12.35 -2.11 21.82
N ILE A 307 -11.58 -2.17 20.74
CA ILE A 307 -11.92 -2.84 19.49
C ILE A 307 -11.00 -4.04 19.32
N SER A 308 -11.44 -5.23 19.74
CA SER A 308 -10.58 -6.42 19.82
C SER A 308 -9.96 -6.79 18.47
N TRP A 309 -10.75 -6.77 17.38
CA TRP A 309 -10.26 -7.14 16.05
C TRP A 309 -9.16 -6.19 15.56
N PHE A 310 -9.22 -4.91 15.92
CA PHE A 310 -8.23 -3.93 15.49
C PHE A 310 -6.94 -4.07 16.31
N LYS A 311 -7.08 -4.36 17.62
CA LYS A 311 -5.95 -4.71 18.47
C LYS A 311 -5.22 -5.95 17.93
N GLU A 312 -5.95 -7.04 17.67
CA GLU A 312 -5.39 -8.27 17.09
C GLU A 312 -4.70 -7.99 15.75
N MET A 313 -5.32 -7.16 14.88
CA MET A 313 -4.71 -6.77 13.61
C MET A 313 -3.39 -6.00 13.80
N VAL A 314 -3.32 -5.08 14.76
CA VAL A 314 -2.08 -4.35 15.08
C VAL A 314 -1.01 -5.29 15.62
N GLU A 315 -1.37 -6.18 16.55
CA GLU A 315 -0.44 -7.16 17.13
C GLU A 315 0.13 -8.10 16.05
N ASP A 316 -0.73 -8.72 15.23
CA ASP A 316 -0.33 -9.64 14.17
C ASP A 316 0.63 -8.97 13.16
N ASN A 317 0.31 -7.75 12.70
CA ASN A 317 1.12 -7.05 11.69
C ASN A 317 2.41 -6.48 12.30
N LEU A 318 2.42 -6.14 13.58
CA LEU A 318 3.63 -5.70 14.27
C LEU A 318 4.59 -6.88 14.50
N GLU A 319 4.07 -8.05 14.87
CA GLU A 319 4.86 -9.29 14.94
C GLU A 319 5.47 -9.64 13.57
N GLU A 320 4.68 -9.55 12.50
CA GLU A 320 5.15 -9.76 11.13
C GLU A 320 6.25 -8.75 10.74
N ALA A 321 6.06 -7.46 11.06
CA ALA A 321 7.06 -6.43 10.82
C ALA A 321 8.37 -6.70 11.58
N VAL A 322 8.30 -7.15 12.83
CA VAL A 322 9.47 -7.55 13.63
C VAL A 322 10.26 -8.67 12.95
N VAL A 323 9.57 -9.68 12.41
CA VAL A 323 10.20 -10.79 11.68
C VAL A 323 10.90 -10.29 10.42
N PHE A 324 10.28 -9.39 9.66
CA PHE A 324 10.92 -8.83 8.46
C PHE A 324 12.11 -7.94 8.79
N VAL A 325 12.02 -7.12 9.84
CA VAL A 325 13.15 -6.31 10.30
C VAL A 325 14.30 -7.19 10.82
N GLU A 326 14.01 -8.30 11.51
CA GLU A 326 15.04 -9.27 11.93
C GLU A 326 15.80 -9.85 10.74
N GLN A 327 15.09 -10.19 9.67
CA GLN A 327 15.69 -10.78 8.46
C GLN A 327 16.55 -9.77 7.67
N ASN A 328 16.12 -8.51 7.58
CA ASN A 328 16.74 -7.50 6.71
C ASN A 328 17.67 -6.54 7.44
N SER A 329 17.44 -6.29 8.73
CA SER A 329 18.16 -5.31 9.56
C SER A 329 18.33 -5.80 11.02
N PRO A 330 19.17 -6.82 11.29
CA PRO A 330 19.30 -7.42 12.63
C PRO A 330 19.66 -6.44 13.76
N ALA A 331 20.45 -5.40 13.45
CA ALA A 331 20.81 -4.38 14.43
C ALA A 331 19.61 -3.51 14.85
N VAL A 332 18.70 -3.24 13.93
CA VAL A 332 17.46 -2.47 14.17
C VAL A 332 16.45 -3.33 14.94
N TYR A 333 16.39 -4.62 14.63
CA TYR A 333 15.55 -5.59 15.33
C TYR A 333 15.82 -5.62 16.84
N GLU A 334 17.08 -5.63 17.27
CA GLU A 334 17.39 -5.65 18.71
C GLU A 334 16.85 -4.41 19.43
N ASN A 335 16.93 -3.22 18.80
CA ASN A 335 16.34 -1.99 19.34
C ASN A 335 14.82 -2.05 19.36
N LEU A 336 14.20 -2.52 18.28
CA LEU A 336 12.74 -2.66 18.15
C LEU A 336 12.18 -3.61 19.20
N LYS A 337 12.86 -4.73 19.45
CA LYS A 337 12.46 -5.70 20.46
C LYS A 337 12.51 -5.13 21.86
N VAL A 338 13.53 -4.33 22.20
CA VAL A 338 13.62 -3.64 23.49
C VAL A 338 12.47 -2.64 23.63
N ALA A 339 12.22 -1.83 22.60
CA ALA A 339 11.13 -0.86 22.59
C ALA A 339 9.75 -1.51 22.78
N LEU A 340 9.53 -2.68 22.19
CA LEU A 340 8.26 -3.40 22.30
C LEU A 340 8.11 -4.20 23.60
N ALA A 341 9.21 -4.67 24.21
CA ALA A 341 9.17 -5.48 25.44
C ALA A 341 8.97 -4.66 26.72
N GLU A 342 9.16 -3.35 26.67
CA GLU A 342 8.90 -2.43 27.79
C GLU A 342 7.40 -2.06 27.94
N ASN A 343 6.54 -2.58 27.05
CA ASN A 343 5.09 -2.42 27.01
C ASN A 343 4.36 -3.73 27.31
#